data_AF-A0A954HDQ9-F1
#
_entry.id   AF-A0A954HDQ9-F1
#
_cell.length_a   1.000
_cell.length_b   1.000
_cell.length_c   1.000
_cell.angle_alpha   90.00
_cell.angle_beta   90.00
_cell.angle_gamma   90.00
#
_symmetry.space_group_name_H-M   'P 1'
#
loop_
_entity.id
_entity.type
_entity.pdbx_description
1 polymer ?
#
loop_
_entity_poly.entity_id
_entity_poly.type
_entity_poly.pdbx_seq_one_letter_code
_entity_poly.pdbx_strand_id
1 'polypeptide(L)'
;MKKWNLNEWLCCDDEMKMDSFLARFEDEKALRRFAVLNAKSVEALLTDSRSRSAIVVAEAYLDNLATSHELEVAYYEAESAFEEIESAYVSEEDPTRYEEDRENAALVALWAALPVGHTGISSLESAQESALHTAFYCFQIHGSLALLYQLL
;
A
#
# COMPACT_ATOMS: atom_id res chain seq x y z
N MET A 1 2.22 -4.31 20.45
CA MET A 1 2.23 -5.14 19.24
C MET A 1 2.83 -6.50 19.58
N LYS A 2 2.17 -7.62 19.22
CA LYS A 2 2.83 -8.95 19.17
C LYS A 2 4.12 -8.77 18.36
N LYS A 3 5.25 -9.25 18.86
CA LYS A 3 6.55 -9.10 18.21
C LYS A 3 6.49 -9.82 16.86
N TRP A 4 6.47 -9.07 15.76
CA TRP A 4 6.52 -9.60 14.41
C TRP A 4 7.83 -10.39 14.25
N ASN A 5 7.77 -11.62 13.72
CA ASN A 5 8.96 -12.46 13.58
C ASN A 5 9.76 -11.99 12.36
N LEU A 6 10.68 -11.05 12.59
CA LEU A 6 11.47 -10.42 11.54
C LEU A 6 12.19 -11.43 10.64
N ASN A 7 12.70 -12.54 11.18
CA ASN A 7 13.37 -13.56 10.38
C ASN A 7 12.42 -14.28 9.41
N GLU A 8 11.16 -14.45 9.80
CA GLU A 8 10.14 -15.06 8.95
C GLU A 8 9.71 -14.08 7.85
N TRP A 9 9.53 -12.81 8.20
CA TRP A 9 9.18 -11.75 7.25
C TRP A 9 10.25 -11.52 6.18
N LEU A 10 11.53 -11.57 6.55
CA LEU A 10 12.64 -11.43 5.60
C LEU A 10 12.72 -12.57 4.58
N CYS A 11 12.01 -13.67 4.80
CA CYS A 11 11.87 -14.78 3.85
C CYS A 11 10.62 -14.67 2.97
N CYS A 12 9.77 -13.64 3.15
CA CYS A 12 8.61 -13.38 2.33
C CYS A 12 9.01 -12.58 1.09
N ASP A 13 9.72 -13.23 0.16
CA ASP A 13 10.20 -12.65 -1.10
C ASP A 13 9.21 -12.76 -2.27
N ASP A 14 7.98 -13.21 -1.99
CA ASP A 14 6.87 -13.26 -2.94
C ASP A 14 5.53 -12.95 -2.24
N GLU A 15 4.53 -12.59 -3.04
CA GLU A 15 3.21 -12.16 -2.58
C GLU A 15 2.50 -13.25 -1.75
N MET A 16 2.59 -14.53 -2.14
CA MET A 16 1.92 -15.62 -1.43
C MET A 16 2.48 -15.82 -0.01
N LYS A 17 3.81 -15.67 0.16
CA LYS A 17 4.45 -15.73 1.46
C LYS A 17 4.13 -14.49 2.31
N MET A 18 4.07 -13.31 1.71
CA MET A 18 3.65 -12.08 2.40
C MET A 18 2.23 -12.21 2.92
N ASP A 19 1.31 -12.69 2.07
CA ASP A 19 -0.09 -12.95 2.42
C ASP A 19 -0.21 -13.94 3.58
N SER A 20 0.44 -15.11 3.46
CA SER A 20 0.47 -16.13 4.52
C SER A 20 0.99 -15.59 5.86
N PHE A 21 1.95 -14.66 5.83
CA PHE A 21 2.46 -14.01 7.03
C PHE A 21 1.45 -12.99 7.59
N LEU A 22 0.88 -12.14 6.74
CA LEU A 22 -0.04 -11.06 7.12
C LEU A 22 -1.41 -11.56 7.59
N ALA A 23 -1.90 -12.67 7.02
CA ALA A 23 -3.16 -13.32 7.41
C ALA A 23 -3.18 -13.78 8.88
N ARG A 24 -2.01 -13.89 9.52
CA ARG A 24 -1.88 -14.27 10.94
C ARG A 24 -2.16 -13.12 11.91
N PHE A 25 -2.37 -11.90 11.40
CA PHE A 25 -2.65 -10.72 12.20
C PHE A 25 -4.14 -10.38 12.14
N GLU A 26 -4.69 -10.12 13.34
CA GLU A 26 -6.09 -9.75 13.54
C GLU A 26 -6.23 -8.28 14.03
N ASP A 27 -5.10 -7.56 14.14
CA ASP A 27 -5.08 -6.16 14.58
C ASP A 27 -5.17 -5.23 13.37
N GLU A 28 -6.41 -4.87 13.03
CA GLU A 28 -6.74 -3.99 11.89
C GLU A 28 -5.91 -2.69 11.92
N LYS A 29 -5.79 -2.06 13.08
CA LYS A 29 -5.07 -0.78 13.22
C LYS A 29 -3.58 -0.95 12.99
N ALA A 30 -2.98 -2.07 13.42
CA ALA A 30 -1.58 -2.37 13.16
C ALA A 30 -1.33 -2.62 11.66
N LEU A 31 -2.21 -3.37 10.99
CA LEU A 31 -2.12 -3.65 9.55
C LEU A 31 -2.23 -2.37 8.71
N ARG A 32 -3.22 -1.51 9.00
CA ARG A 32 -3.37 -0.21 8.31
C ARG A 32 -2.19 0.73 8.59
N ARG A 33 -1.65 0.73 9.81
CA ARG A 33 -0.43 1.51 10.14
C ARG A 33 0.76 1.05 9.32
N PHE A 34 0.91 -0.26 9.14
CA PHE A 34 1.94 -0.82 8.29
C PHE A 34 1.78 -0.39 6.82
N ALA A 35 0.55 -0.43 6.29
CA ALA A 35 0.28 0.07 4.94
C ALA A 35 0.64 1.56 4.77
N VAL A 36 0.35 2.40 5.76
CA VAL A 36 0.75 3.82 5.75
C VAL A 36 2.27 4.00 5.79
N LEU A 37 2.99 3.18 6.57
CA LEU A 37 4.46 3.23 6.62
C LEU A 37 5.08 2.83 5.27
N ASN A 38 4.53 1.80 4.61
CA ASN A 38 4.90 1.43 3.25
C ASN A 38 4.70 2.62 2.30
N ALA A 39 3.54 3.25 2.32
CA ALA A 39 3.23 4.37 1.43
C ALA A 39 4.13 5.59 1.65
N LYS A 40 4.44 5.93 2.90
CA LYS A 40 5.38 7.01 3.22
C LYS A 40 6.78 6.75 2.68
N SER A 41 7.21 5.49 2.60
CA SER A 41 8.55 5.16 2.08
C SER A 41 8.72 5.48 0.59
N VAL A 42 7.62 5.50 -0.17
CA VAL A 42 7.62 5.75 -1.62
C VAL A 42 7.12 7.15 -2.00
N GLU A 43 6.79 8.01 -1.02
CA GLU A 43 6.18 9.33 -1.25
C GLU A 43 6.99 10.21 -2.23
N ALA A 44 8.32 10.09 -2.21
CA ALA A 44 9.22 10.84 -3.10
C ALA A 44 9.07 10.47 -4.59
N LEU A 45 8.47 9.32 -4.92
CA LEU A 45 8.19 8.87 -6.28
C LEU A 45 6.82 9.33 -6.78
N LEU A 46 5.94 9.78 -5.89
CA LEU A 46 4.59 10.22 -6.23
C LEU A 46 4.61 11.61 -6.84
N THR A 47 4.19 11.72 -8.10
CA THR A 47 4.10 13.00 -8.81
C THR A 47 2.71 13.62 -8.71
N ASP A 48 1.65 12.80 -8.73
CA ASP A 48 0.26 13.27 -8.63
C ASP A 48 -0.10 13.64 -7.19
N SER A 49 -0.85 14.74 -7.01
CA SER A 49 -1.29 15.17 -5.69
C SER A 49 -2.34 14.26 -5.08
N ARG A 50 -3.18 13.60 -5.88
CA ARG A 50 -4.23 12.68 -5.42
C ARG A 50 -3.62 11.47 -4.72
N SER A 51 -2.57 10.88 -5.30
CA SER A 51 -1.82 9.78 -4.66
C SER A 51 -1.18 10.21 -3.33
N ARG A 52 -0.61 11.42 -3.24
CA ARG A 52 -0.08 11.93 -1.96
C ARG A 52 -1.20 12.19 -0.94
N SER A 53 -2.33 12.71 -1.38
CA SER A 53 -3.51 12.91 -0.52
C SER A 53 -4.03 11.59 0.05
N ALA A 54 -4.02 10.50 -0.72
CA ALA A 54 -4.40 9.17 -0.24
C ALA A 54 -3.59 8.72 0.97
N ILE A 55 -2.28 8.96 0.97
CA ILE A 55 -1.40 8.67 2.12
C ILE A 55 -1.80 9.51 3.35
N VAL A 56 -2.02 10.81 3.15
CA VAL A 56 -2.38 11.73 4.23
C VAL A 56 -3.72 11.34 4.86
N VAL A 57 -4.72 11.00 4.04
CA VAL A 57 -6.04 10.56 4.51
C VAL A 57 -5.96 9.21 5.22
N ALA A 58 -5.19 8.25 4.69
CA ALA A 58 -4.96 6.96 5.33
C ALA A 58 -4.30 7.11 6.71
N GLU A 59 -3.32 8.01 6.84
CA GLU A 59 -2.72 8.34 8.13
C GLU A 59 -3.74 9.01 9.08
N ALA A 60 -4.49 10.01 8.59
CA ALA A 60 -5.50 10.69 9.39
C ALA A 60 -6.60 9.73 9.87
N TYR A 61 -6.97 8.73 9.07
CA TYR A 61 -7.92 7.70 9.43
C TYR A 61 -7.46 6.88 10.66
N LEU A 62 -6.17 6.55 10.77
CA LEU A 62 -5.61 5.83 11.93
C LEU A 62 -5.76 6.58 13.25
N ASP A 63 -5.78 7.91 13.16
CA ASP A 63 -5.94 8.84 14.28
C ASP A 63 -7.39 9.29 14.49
N ASN A 64 -8.34 8.72 13.74
CA ASN A 64 -9.77 9.10 13.70
C ASN A 64 -9.99 10.58 13.34
N LEU A 65 -9.06 11.16 12.58
CA LEU A 65 -9.15 12.53 12.04
C LEU A 65 -9.78 12.55 10.64
N ALA A 66 -9.86 11.40 9.99
CA ALA A 66 -10.62 11.18 8.76
C ALA A 66 -11.65 10.06 8.97
N THR A 67 -12.77 10.15 8.28
CA THR A 67 -13.86 9.17 8.23
C THR A 67 -13.57 8.06 7.23
N SER A 68 -14.30 6.94 7.33
CA SER A 68 -14.20 5.86 6.33
C SER A 68 -14.64 6.31 4.93
N HIS A 69 -15.53 7.29 4.84
CA HIS A 69 -15.95 7.86 3.57
C HIS A 69 -14.86 8.74 2.95
N GLU A 70 -14.16 9.55 3.76
CA GLU A 70 -13.00 10.32 3.27
C GLU A 70 -11.88 9.38 2.78
N LEU A 71 -11.65 8.27 3.49
CA LEU A 71 -10.73 7.23 3.05
C LEU A 71 -11.13 6.63 1.69
N GLU A 72 -12.42 6.35 1.52
CA GLU A 72 -12.99 5.84 0.26
C GLU A 72 -12.85 6.83 -0.90
N VAL A 73 -13.13 8.11 -0.67
CA VAL A 73 -12.94 9.14 -1.70
C VAL A 73 -11.47 9.22 -2.10
N ALA A 74 -10.55 9.22 -1.13
CA ALA A 74 -9.12 9.29 -1.40
C ALA A 74 -8.59 8.07 -2.17
N TYR A 75 -9.15 6.88 -1.90
CA TYR A 75 -8.89 5.67 -2.69
C TYR A 75 -9.25 5.87 -4.16
N TYR A 76 -10.48 6.29 -4.46
CA TYR A 76 -10.93 6.49 -5.85
C TYR A 76 -10.18 7.60 -6.57
N GLU A 77 -9.79 8.67 -5.87
CA GLU A 77 -8.93 9.71 -6.45
C GLU A 77 -7.54 9.19 -6.80
N ALA A 78 -6.94 8.34 -5.94
CA ALA A 78 -5.67 7.68 -6.23
C ALA A 78 -5.79 6.65 -7.36
N GLU A 79 -6.93 5.96 -7.46
CA GLU A 79 -7.22 5.00 -8.54
C GLU A 79 -7.21 5.72 -9.89
N SER A 80 -7.94 6.83 -10.00
CA SER A 80 -7.93 7.65 -11.21
C SER A 80 -6.52 8.16 -11.57
N ALA A 81 -5.72 8.56 -10.57
CA ALA A 81 -4.34 8.98 -10.80
C ALA A 81 -3.45 7.84 -11.32
N PHE A 82 -3.65 6.62 -10.83
CA PHE A 82 -2.97 5.42 -11.31
C PHE A 82 -3.40 5.05 -12.74
N GLU A 83 -4.70 5.05 -13.03
CA GLU A 83 -5.23 4.78 -14.39
C GLU A 83 -4.69 5.76 -15.43
N GLU A 84 -4.52 7.03 -15.05
CA GLU A 84 -3.88 8.03 -15.92
C GLU A 84 -2.39 7.74 -16.18
N ILE A 85 -1.67 7.17 -15.20
CA ILE A 85 -0.29 6.70 -15.38
C ILE A 85 -0.27 5.50 -16.33
N GLU A 86 -1.09 4.49 -16.08
CA GLU A 86 -1.20 3.28 -16.91
C GLU A 86 -1.56 3.64 -18.37
N SER A 87 -2.53 4.53 -18.57
CA SER A 87 -2.96 4.98 -19.88
C SER A 87 -1.89 5.78 -20.64
N ALA A 88 -0.96 6.43 -19.94
CA ALA A 88 0.15 7.14 -20.58
C ALA A 88 1.17 6.17 -21.21
N TYR A 89 1.20 4.91 -20.78
CA TYR A 89 2.16 3.90 -21.24
C TYR A 89 1.64 3.02 -22.39
N VAL A 90 0.59 3.43 -23.12
CA VAL A 90 0.08 2.74 -24.34
C VAL A 90 1.02 2.97 -25.54
N SER A 91 2.33 2.78 -25.34
CA SER A 91 3.39 2.85 -26.36
C SER A 91 3.95 1.46 -26.65
N GLU A 92 4.57 1.25 -27.83
CA GLU A 92 5.15 -0.05 -28.21
C GLU A 92 6.47 -0.39 -27.47
N GLU A 93 6.97 0.49 -26.60
CA GLU A 93 8.22 0.29 -25.85
C GLU A 93 7.94 -0.20 -24.42
N ASP A 94 8.75 -1.17 -23.96
CA ASP A 94 8.72 -1.63 -22.57
C ASP A 94 9.02 -0.46 -21.62
N PRO A 95 8.28 -0.32 -20.49
CA PRO A 95 8.49 0.76 -19.55
C PRO A 95 9.90 0.71 -18.97
N THR A 96 10.50 1.88 -18.75
CA THR A 96 11.77 1.97 -18.02
C THR A 96 11.55 1.60 -16.56
N ARG A 97 12.61 1.15 -15.89
CA ARG A 97 12.57 0.87 -14.44
C ARG A 97 12.02 2.04 -13.60
N TYR A 98 12.32 3.27 -13.99
CA TYR A 98 11.83 4.45 -13.29
C TYR A 98 10.31 4.64 -13.45
N GLU A 99 9.77 4.29 -14.61
CA GLU A 99 8.33 4.33 -14.89
C GLU A 99 7.60 3.24 -14.12
N GLU A 100 8.14 2.02 -14.09
CA GLU A 100 7.65 0.93 -13.24
C GLU A 100 7.64 1.33 -11.76
N ASP A 101 8.72 1.95 -11.26
CA ASP A 101 8.81 2.37 -9.86
C ASP A 101 7.77 3.45 -9.52
N ARG A 102 7.44 4.35 -10.47
CA ARG A 102 6.38 5.36 -10.29
C ARG A 102 4.99 4.76 -10.29
N GLU A 103 4.74 3.81 -11.17
CA GLU A 103 3.48 3.07 -11.24
C GLU A 103 3.26 2.27 -9.95
N ASN A 104 4.27 1.50 -9.52
CA ASN A 104 4.25 0.79 -8.25
C ASN A 104 4.04 1.74 -7.07
N ALA A 105 4.67 2.91 -7.05
CA ALA A 105 4.47 3.89 -5.97
C ALA A 105 3.01 4.39 -5.93
N ALA A 106 2.40 4.66 -7.08
CA ALA A 106 0.98 5.02 -7.16
C ALA A 106 0.07 3.90 -6.64
N LEU A 107 0.38 2.64 -6.95
CA LEU A 107 -0.32 1.48 -6.40
C LEU A 107 -0.16 1.39 -4.88
N VAL A 108 1.03 1.60 -4.31
CA VAL A 108 1.20 1.63 -2.84
C VAL A 108 0.31 2.71 -2.22
N ALA A 109 0.25 3.91 -2.80
CA ALA A 109 -0.58 5.00 -2.28
C ALA A 109 -2.08 4.67 -2.35
N LEU A 110 -2.52 4.07 -3.46
CA LEU A 110 -3.89 3.58 -3.66
C LEU A 110 -4.25 2.56 -2.57
N TRP A 111 -3.45 1.49 -2.43
CA TRP A 111 -3.72 0.40 -1.49
C TRP A 111 -3.63 0.82 -0.02
N ALA A 112 -2.84 1.84 0.31
CA ALA A 112 -2.81 2.41 1.65
C ALA A 112 -4.15 3.07 2.03
N ALA A 113 -4.88 3.61 1.05
CA ALA A 113 -6.20 4.18 1.24
C ALA A 113 -7.35 3.17 1.06
N LEU A 114 -7.08 1.85 0.97
CA LEU A 114 -8.13 0.86 0.72
C LEU A 114 -9.29 1.00 1.73
N PRO A 115 -10.55 1.15 1.24
CA PRO A 115 -11.69 1.45 2.10
C PRO A 115 -11.98 0.32 3.09
N VAL A 116 -12.58 0.69 4.22
CA VAL A 116 -13.01 -0.27 5.22
C VAL A 116 -14.22 -1.02 4.71
N GLY A 117 -14.13 -2.35 4.65
CA GLY A 117 -15.25 -3.20 4.23
C GLY A 117 -15.65 -3.03 2.77
N HIS A 118 -14.68 -2.68 1.91
CA HIS A 118 -14.87 -2.56 0.47
C HIS A 118 -15.51 -3.83 -0.10
N THR A 119 -16.52 -3.72 -0.96
CA THR A 119 -17.11 -4.83 -1.74
C THR A 119 -17.24 -6.20 -1.02
N GLY A 120 -17.91 -6.23 0.14
CA GLY A 120 -18.34 -7.49 0.76
C GLY A 120 -17.27 -8.25 1.54
N ILE A 121 -16.07 -7.69 1.72
CA ILE A 121 -15.09 -8.17 2.70
C ILE A 121 -15.24 -7.44 4.03
N SER A 122 -14.75 -8.04 5.11
CA SER A 122 -14.73 -7.46 6.45
C SER A 122 -13.69 -6.34 6.59
N SER A 123 -13.78 -5.55 7.67
CA SER A 123 -12.79 -4.51 7.96
C SER A 123 -11.39 -5.10 8.15
N LEU A 124 -11.29 -6.28 8.77
CA LEU A 124 -10.03 -7.01 8.95
C LEU A 124 -9.46 -7.46 7.61
N GLU A 125 -10.26 -8.10 6.75
CA GLU A 125 -9.82 -8.53 5.42
C GLU A 125 -9.34 -7.32 4.61
N SER A 126 -10.05 -6.19 4.63
CA SER A 126 -9.59 -4.97 3.94
C SER A 126 -8.26 -4.44 4.50
N ALA A 127 -8.00 -4.58 5.80
CA ALA A 127 -6.72 -4.18 6.36
C ALA A 127 -5.58 -5.15 5.97
N GLN A 128 -5.88 -6.44 5.83
CA GLN A 128 -4.93 -7.45 5.35
C GLN A 128 -4.56 -7.22 3.89
N GLU A 129 -5.54 -6.97 3.02
CA GLU A 129 -5.34 -6.62 1.60
C GLU A 129 -4.51 -5.33 1.46
N SER A 130 -4.86 -4.29 2.22
CA SER A 130 -4.10 -3.03 2.26
C SER A 130 -2.64 -3.27 2.65
N ALA A 131 -2.39 -4.07 3.70
CA ALA A 131 -1.05 -4.41 4.13
C ALA A 131 -0.28 -5.23 3.07
N LEU A 132 -0.94 -6.22 2.47
CA LEU A 132 -0.34 -7.12 1.48
C LEU A 132 0.12 -6.35 0.25
N HIS A 133 -0.79 -5.63 -0.40
CA HIS A 133 -0.46 -4.97 -1.66
C HIS A 133 0.53 -3.83 -1.46
N THR A 134 0.43 -3.05 -0.37
CA THR A 134 1.45 -2.04 -0.08
C THR A 134 2.83 -2.65 0.18
N ALA A 135 2.92 -3.80 0.85
CA ALA A 135 4.19 -4.48 1.06
C ALA A 135 4.77 -5.01 -0.26
N PHE A 136 3.93 -5.64 -1.08
CA PHE A 136 4.34 -6.22 -2.36
C PHE A 136 4.89 -5.15 -3.31
N TYR A 137 4.18 -4.05 -3.52
CA TYR A 137 4.65 -3.00 -4.42
C TYR A 137 5.86 -2.23 -3.85
N CYS A 138 5.96 -2.04 -2.52
CA CYS A 138 7.19 -1.54 -1.92
C CYS A 138 8.38 -2.48 -2.14
N PHE A 139 8.17 -3.80 -2.09
CA PHE A 139 9.19 -4.79 -2.41
C PHE A 139 9.58 -4.73 -3.89
N GLN A 140 8.63 -4.49 -4.82
CA GLN A 140 8.96 -4.29 -6.23
C GLN A 140 9.91 -3.09 -6.43
N ILE A 141 9.74 -2.00 -5.67
CA ILE A 141 10.56 -0.78 -5.77
C ILE A 141 11.92 -0.94 -5.07
N HIS A 142 11.93 -1.38 -3.81
CA HIS A 142 13.13 -1.36 -2.96
C HIS A 142 13.81 -2.72 -2.80
N GLY A 143 13.22 -3.79 -3.34
CA GLY A 143 13.66 -5.17 -3.12
C GLY A 143 13.55 -5.57 -1.64
N SER A 144 14.40 -6.50 -1.22
CA SER A 144 14.42 -7.01 0.17
C SER A 144 14.78 -5.97 1.23
N LEU A 145 15.29 -4.80 0.83
CA LEU A 145 15.50 -3.67 1.75
C LEU A 145 14.17 -3.16 2.31
N ALA A 146 13.08 -3.24 1.56
CA ALA A 146 11.75 -2.88 2.05
C ALA A 146 11.43 -3.68 3.32
N LEU A 147 11.61 -5.00 3.26
CA LEU A 147 11.24 -5.92 4.34
C LEU A 147 11.95 -5.62 5.67
N LEU A 148 13.16 -5.06 5.63
CA LEU A 148 13.90 -4.67 6.83
C LEU A 148 13.31 -3.47 7.56
N TYR A 149 12.77 -2.49 6.83
CA TYR A 149 12.33 -1.22 7.41
C TYR A 149 10.84 -1.19 7.72
N GLN A 150 10.03 -2.07 7.13
CA GLN A 150 8.57 -2.02 7.28
C GLN A 150 8.08 -2.57 8.65
N LEU A 151 8.89 -3.37 9.36
CA LEU A 151 8.53 -3.95 10.67
C LEU A 151 9.22 -3.30 11.88
N LEU A 152 10.11 -2.32 11.67
CA LEU A 152 10.89 -1.64 12.72
C LEU A 152 10.15 -0.43 13.29
#